data_AF-A0A4U8T1D6-F1
#
_entry.id   AF-A0A4U8T1D6-F1
#
_cell.length_a   1.000
_cell.length_b   1.000
_cell.length_c   1.000
_cell.angle_alpha   90.00
_cell.angle_beta   90.00
_cell.angle_gamma   90.00
#
_symmetry.space_group_name_H-M   'P 1'
#
loop_
_entity.id
_entity.type
_entity.pdbx_description
1 polymer ?
#
loop_
_entity_poly.entity_id
_entity_poly.type
_entity_poly.pdbx_seq_one_letter_code
_entity_poly.pdbx_strand_id
1 'polypeptide(L)'
;MAEIKAIRDRFNNKKNDAKESFKFKDFEEFYYWFKAQNDKCYYCGSAQDMLNGVFDSKKIESKKPSFTATLQIDKKDPDNGYKADNCVLACVLCNNAKSDMINAENFKKYFGEAIGKFVADLYKGVITNK
;
A
#
# COMPACT_ATOMS: atom_id res chain seq x y z
N MET A 1 -10.56 -19.86 -2.12
CA MET A 1 -9.61 -20.53 -1.18
C MET A 1 -8.23 -19.86 -1.20
N ALA A 2 -7.59 -19.66 -2.36
CA ALA A 2 -6.25 -19.03 -2.45
C ALA A 2 -6.20 -17.58 -1.93
N GLU A 3 -7.20 -16.75 -2.25
CA GLU A 3 -7.26 -15.35 -1.80
C GLU A 3 -7.38 -15.22 -0.28
N ILE A 4 -8.31 -15.95 0.34
CA ILE A 4 -8.49 -15.97 1.80
C ILE A 4 -7.18 -16.39 2.49
N LYS A 5 -6.48 -17.40 1.94
CA LYS A 5 -5.17 -17.81 2.44
C LYS A 5 -4.15 -16.68 2.35
N ALA A 6 -4.05 -16.00 1.20
CA ALA A 6 -3.12 -14.88 1.03
C ALA A 6 -3.40 -13.72 2.00
N ILE A 7 -4.68 -13.37 2.22
CA ILE A 7 -5.05 -12.34 3.20
C ILE A 7 -4.71 -12.80 4.63
N ARG A 8 -4.88 -14.09 4.93
CA ARG A 8 -4.49 -14.68 6.24
C ARG A 8 -2.99 -14.65 6.46
N ASP A 9 -2.20 -14.92 5.43
CA ASP A 9 -0.75 -14.81 5.50
C ASP A 9 -0.33 -13.35 5.76
N ARG A 10 -0.99 -12.37 5.12
CA ARG A 10 -0.78 -10.95 5.41
C ARG A 10 -1.13 -10.58 6.84
N PHE A 11 -2.25 -11.08 7.37
CA PHE A 11 -2.65 -10.88 8.76
C PHE A 11 -1.59 -11.43 9.73
N ASN A 12 -1.19 -12.70 9.55
CA ASN A 12 -0.22 -13.36 10.42
C ASN A 12 1.15 -12.65 10.38
N ASN A 13 1.65 -12.34 9.19
CA ASN A 13 2.92 -11.63 9.03
C ASN A 13 2.86 -10.26 9.70
N LYS A 14 1.78 -9.48 9.46
CA LYS A 14 1.67 -8.15 10.05
C LYS A 14 1.53 -8.20 11.57
N LYS A 15 0.76 -9.15 12.10
CA LYS A 15 0.63 -9.37 13.54
C LYS A 15 1.97 -9.69 14.20
N ASN A 16 2.77 -10.56 13.57
CA ASN A 16 4.10 -10.93 14.05
C ASN A 16 5.09 -9.76 13.98
N ASP A 17 5.09 -8.98 12.89
CA ASP A 17 5.96 -7.81 12.72
C ASP A 17 5.63 -6.70 13.73
N ALA A 18 4.34 -6.39 13.87
CA ALA A 18 3.85 -5.23 14.61
C ALA A 18 3.73 -5.47 16.12
N LYS A 19 3.64 -6.74 16.55
CA LYS A 19 3.56 -7.14 17.97
C LYS A 19 2.48 -6.32 18.71
N GLU A 20 2.85 -5.64 19.79
CA GLU A 20 1.94 -4.83 20.60
C GLU A 20 1.27 -3.69 19.83
N SER A 21 1.86 -3.23 18.72
CA SER A 21 1.22 -2.21 17.87
C SER A 21 0.12 -2.79 16.97
N PHE A 22 -0.04 -4.11 16.89
CA PHE A 22 -1.13 -4.75 16.15
C PHE A 22 -2.42 -4.77 16.98
N LYS A 23 -3.43 -4.04 16.51
CA LYS A 23 -4.67 -3.78 17.24
C LYS A 23 -5.94 -4.22 16.49
N PHE A 24 -5.82 -4.91 15.34
CA PHE A 24 -6.95 -5.67 14.81
C PHE A 24 -7.30 -6.80 15.79
N LYS A 25 -8.57 -6.89 16.13
CA LYS A 25 -9.16 -7.86 17.08
C LYS A 25 -8.89 -9.29 16.63
N ASP A 26 -9.19 -9.60 15.37
CA ASP A 26 -9.08 -10.93 14.81
C ASP A 26 -8.91 -10.90 13.27
N PHE A 27 -8.82 -12.08 12.67
CA PHE A 27 -8.69 -12.21 11.22
C PHE A 27 -9.95 -11.75 10.48
N GLU A 28 -11.13 -11.90 11.06
CA GLU A 28 -12.39 -11.53 10.41
C GLU A 28 -12.47 -10.01 10.22
N GLU A 29 -12.17 -9.24 11.27
CA GLU A 29 -12.06 -7.78 11.18
C GLU A 29 -11.03 -7.36 10.12
N PHE A 30 -9.84 -7.96 10.16
CA PHE A 30 -8.79 -7.66 9.17
C PHE A 30 -9.23 -8.01 7.75
N TYR A 31 -9.90 -9.15 7.55
CA TYR A 31 -10.36 -9.60 6.24
C TYR A 31 -11.35 -8.61 5.63
N TYR A 32 -12.39 -8.22 6.37
CA TYR A 32 -13.36 -7.26 5.87
C TYR A 32 -12.75 -5.88 5.66
N TRP A 33 -11.88 -5.42 6.57
CA TRP A 33 -11.12 -4.20 6.38
C TRP A 33 -10.30 -4.24 5.09
N PHE A 34 -9.57 -5.33 4.85
CA PHE A 34 -8.70 -5.51 3.69
C PHE A 34 -9.50 -5.49 2.39
N LYS A 35 -10.60 -6.24 2.32
CA LYS A 35 -11.49 -6.28 1.15
C LYS A 35 -12.10 -4.91 0.84
N ALA A 36 -12.45 -4.13 1.87
CA ALA A 36 -13.00 -2.78 1.69
C ALA A 36 -12.01 -1.78 1.06
N GLN A 37 -10.70 -2.09 1.03
CA GLN A 37 -9.69 -1.23 0.42
C GLN A 37 -9.68 -1.27 -1.12
N ASN A 38 -10.43 -2.20 -1.73
CA ASN A 38 -10.61 -2.33 -3.19
C ASN A 38 -9.29 -2.45 -3.99
N ASP A 39 -8.28 -3.09 -3.41
CA ASP A 39 -6.96 -3.32 -4.03
C ASP A 39 -6.36 -2.06 -4.68
N LYS A 40 -6.51 -0.91 -3.99
CA LYS A 40 -6.02 0.40 -4.45
C LYS A 40 -5.19 1.10 -3.38
N CYS A 41 -4.23 1.89 -3.83
CA CYS A 41 -3.51 2.81 -2.97
C CYS A 41 -4.45 3.94 -2.50
N TYR A 42 -4.58 4.13 -1.20
CA TYR A 42 -5.38 5.20 -0.58
C TYR A 42 -4.90 6.60 -0.97
N TYR A 43 -3.60 6.77 -1.19
CA TYR A 43 -2.96 8.05 -1.46
C TYR A 43 -3.02 8.44 -2.95
N CYS A 44 -2.51 7.60 -3.85
CA CYS A 44 -2.42 7.91 -5.27
C CYS A 44 -3.50 7.28 -6.14
N GLY A 45 -4.34 6.41 -5.58
CA GLY A 45 -5.45 5.76 -6.31
C GLY A 45 -5.02 4.64 -7.27
N SER A 46 -3.73 4.39 -7.48
CA SER A 46 -3.26 3.31 -8.36
C SER A 46 -3.74 1.95 -7.85
N ALA A 47 -4.33 1.16 -8.75
CA ALA A 47 -4.77 -0.20 -8.48
C ALA A 47 -3.60 -1.19 -8.46
N GLN A 48 -3.74 -2.30 -7.73
CA GLN A 48 -2.74 -3.37 -7.61
C GLN A 48 -2.26 -3.89 -8.96
N ASP A 49 -3.18 -4.07 -9.90
CA ASP A 49 -2.99 -4.57 -11.25
C ASP A 49 -2.25 -3.56 -12.16
N MET A 50 -2.48 -2.25 -11.97
CA MET A 50 -1.67 -1.21 -12.62
C MET A 50 -0.24 -1.21 -12.08
N LEU A 51 -0.07 -1.36 -10.76
CA LEU A 51 1.23 -1.45 -10.12
C LEU A 51 2.02 -2.69 -10.59
N ASN A 52 1.35 -3.85 -10.68
CA ASN A 52 1.95 -5.06 -11.25
C ASN A 52 2.48 -4.78 -12.66
N GLY A 53 1.66 -4.16 -13.51
CA GLY A 53 2.06 -3.83 -14.88
C GLY A 53 3.35 -2.99 -14.99
N VAL A 54 3.54 -1.98 -14.13
CA VAL A 54 4.75 -1.14 -14.17
C VAL A 54 5.99 -1.80 -13.55
N PHE A 55 5.83 -2.67 -12.55
CA PHE A 55 6.95 -3.40 -11.95
C PHE A 55 7.35 -4.64 -12.76
N ASP A 56 6.39 -5.41 -13.27
CA ASP A 56 6.64 -6.63 -14.06
C ASP A 56 7.32 -6.28 -15.41
N SER A 57 6.95 -5.12 -15.99
CA SER A 57 7.63 -4.56 -17.16
C SER A 57 8.93 -3.82 -16.85
N LYS A 58 9.37 -3.81 -15.58
CA LYS A 58 10.59 -3.15 -15.08
C LYS A 58 10.68 -1.65 -15.40
N LYS A 59 9.54 -0.98 -15.60
CA LYS A 59 9.45 0.49 -15.73
C LYS A 59 9.70 1.15 -14.38
N ILE A 60 9.37 0.46 -13.30
CA ILE A 60 9.77 0.79 -11.93
C ILE A 60 10.44 -0.46 -11.34
N GLU A 61 11.59 -0.28 -10.71
CA GLU A 61 12.27 -1.35 -9.97
C GLU A 61 13.03 -0.77 -8.78
N SER A 62 13.33 -1.61 -7.79
CA SER A 62 14.15 -1.23 -6.65
C SER A 62 15.15 -2.34 -6.34
N LYS A 63 16.33 -1.95 -5.86
CA LYS A 63 17.31 -2.89 -5.29
C LYS A 63 16.86 -3.44 -3.94
N LYS A 64 15.89 -2.82 -3.27
CA LYS A 64 15.36 -3.25 -1.97
C LYS A 64 14.28 -4.31 -2.19
N PRO A 65 14.45 -5.57 -1.73
CA PRO A 65 13.51 -6.66 -2.02
C PRO A 65 12.07 -6.42 -1.56
N SER A 66 11.87 -5.64 -0.49
CA SER A 66 10.54 -5.31 0.01
C SER A 66 9.80 -4.24 -0.82
N PHE A 67 10.48 -3.62 -1.79
CA PHE A 67 9.91 -2.57 -2.63
C PHE A 67 9.36 -3.16 -3.92
N THR A 68 8.18 -3.75 -3.81
CA THR A 68 7.48 -4.45 -4.90
C THR A 68 6.18 -3.74 -5.28
N ALA A 69 5.50 -4.24 -6.32
CA ALA A 69 4.16 -3.79 -6.70
C ALA A 69 3.09 -4.04 -5.63
N THR A 70 3.31 -4.98 -4.71
CA THR A 70 2.31 -5.37 -3.71
C THR A 70 1.97 -4.19 -2.81
N LEU A 71 0.69 -3.80 -2.76
CA LEU A 71 0.18 -2.78 -1.85
C LEU A 71 0.52 -3.16 -0.42
N GLN A 72 1.16 -2.25 0.30
CA GLN A 72 1.59 -2.38 1.69
C GLN A 72 0.49 -1.86 2.64
N ILE A 73 0.57 -2.25 3.91
CA ILE A 73 -0.31 -1.72 4.95
C ILE A 73 0.42 -0.54 5.59
N ASP A 74 -0.11 0.65 5.40
CA ASP A 74 0.41 1.89 6.00
C ASP A 74 -0.48 2.34 7.16
N LYS A 75 0.13 3.08 8.11
CA LYS A 75 -0.56 3.76 9.19
C LYS A 75 -0.72 5.23 8.81
N LYS A 76 -1.96 5.75 8.88
CA LYS A 76 -2.23 7.16 8.65
C LYS A 76 -1.49 8.03 9.67
N ASP A 77 -1.59 7.64 10.93
CA ASP A 77 -0.84 8.17 12.07
C ASP A 77 0.18 7.11 12.54
N PRO A 78 1.50 7.41 12.50
CA PRO A 78 2.54 6.47 12.88
C PRO A 78 2.45 5.99 14.34
N ASP A 79 1.86 6.76 15.25
CA ASP A 79 1.84 6.43 16.68
C ASP A 79 0.58 5.65 17.10
N ASN A 80 -0.43 5.57 16.22
CA ASN A 80 -1.74 5.00 16.55
C ASN A 80 -1.91 3.52 16.15
N GLY A 81 -0.82 2.77 16.01
CA GLY A 81 -0.80 1.33 15.77
C GLY A 81 -1.49 0.85 14.48
N TYR A 82 -1.62 -0.47 14.31
CA TYR A 82 -2.29 -1.10 13.18
C TYR A 82 -3.71 -1.53 13.57
N LYS A 83 -4.71 -0.76 13.13
CA LYS A 83 -6.15 -1.00 13.35
C LYS A 83 -6.97 -0.47 12.19
N ALA A 84 -8.22 -0.92 12.06
CA ALA A 84 -9.05 -0.65 10.90
C ALA A 84 -9.23 0.84 10.58
N ASP A 85 -9.35 1.70 11.59
CA ASP A 85 -9.53 3.16 11.44
C ASP A 85 -8.22 3.92 11.16
N ASN A 86 -7.05 3.34 11.45
CA ASN A 86 -5.74 3.95 11.23
C ASN A 86 -4.99 3.38 10.02
N CYS A 87 -5.34 2.19 9.57
CA CYS A 87 -4.65 1.53 8.45
C CYS A 87 -5.30 1.78 7.10
N VAL A 88 -4.46 1.87 6.08
CA VAL A 88 -4.84 1.92 4.67
C VAL A 88 -3.92 1.05 3.82
N LEU A 89 -4.36 0.68 2.61
CA LEU A 89 -3.43 0.16 1.60
C LEU A 89 -2.68 1.31 0.91
N ALA A 90 -1.38 1.16 0.74
CA ALA A 90 -0.52 2.13 0.08
C ALA A 90 0.45 1.43 -0.88
N CYS A 91 0.68 2.00 -2.06
CA CYS A 91 1.77 1.52 -2.91
C CYS A 91 3.12 1.86 -2.27
N VAL A 92 4.17 1.14 -2.65
CA VAL A 92 5.52 1.35 -2.09
C VAL A 92 6.01 2.78 -2.27
N LEU A 93 5.69 3.43 -3.40
CA LEU A 93 6.10 4.81 -3.66
C LEU A 93 5.48 5.77 -2.64
N CYS A 94 4.17 5.67 -2.42
CA CYS A 94 3.46 6.53 -1.48
C CYS A 94 3.87 6.25 -0.03
N ASN A 95 3.91 4.97 0.37
CA ASN A 95 4.26 4.62 1.75
C ASN A 95 5.68 5.11 2.10
N ASN A 96 6.65 4.86 1.21
CA ASN A 96 8.02 5.28 1.42
C ASN A 96 8.19 6.81 1.40
N ALA A 97 7.50 7.51 0.50
CA ALA A 97 7.61 8.96 0.40
C ALA A 97 6.86 9.69 1.54
N LYS A 98 5.75 9.14 2.02
CA LYS A 98 5.01 9.70 3.17
C LYS A 98 5.84 9.63 4.45
N SER A 99 6.46 8.46 4.69
CA SER A 99 7.14 8.16 5.95
C SER A 99 6.22 8.38 7.17
N ASP A 100 6.84 8.52 8.33
CA ASP A 100 6.32 9.15 9.54
C ASP A 100 6.33 10.69 9.48
N MET A 101 6.89 11.29 8.43
CA MET A 101 7.12 12.73 8.33
C MET A 101 5.90 13.55 7.89
N ILE A 102 4.99 12.95 7.11
CA ILE A 102 3.84 13.65 6.52
C ILE A 102 2.55 12.92 6.90
N ASN A 103 1.57 13.66 7.44
CA ASN A 103 0.28 13.06 7.76
C ASN A 103 -0.47 12.62 6.49
N ALA A 104 -1.38 11.65 6.65
CA ALA A 104 -2.07 11.02 5.54
C ALA A 104 -2.87 11.98 4.64
N GLU A 105 -3.53 12.98 5.24
CA GLU A 105 -4.37 13.93 4.51
C GLU A 105 -3.54 14.88 3.66
N ASN A 106 -2.48 15.45 4.24
CA ASN A 106 -1.54 16.29 3.51
C ASN A 106 -0.82 15.49 2.42
N PHE A 107 -0.37 14.27 2.71
CA PHE A 107 0.31 13.46 1.70
C PHE A 107 -0.60 13.19 0.50
N LYS A 108 -1.85 12.79 0.76
CA LYS A 108 -2.85 12.55 -0.28
C LYS A 108 -3.12 13.82 -1.10
N LYS A 109 -3.32 14.95 -0.43
CA LYS A 109 -3.68 16.23 -1.05
C LYS A 109 -2.57 16.80 -1.93
N TYR A 110 -1.32 16.77 -1.46
CA TYR A 110 -0.23 17.48 -2.12
C TYR A 110 0.64 16.59 -3.02
N PHE A 111 0.70 15.28 -2.79
CA PHE A 111 1.60 14.37 -3.52
C PHE A 111 0.87 13.19 -4.18
N GLY A 112 -0.24 12.74 -3.59
CA GLY A 112 -0.97 11.55 -4.05
C GLY A 112 -1.34 11.61 -5.54
N GLU A 113 -1.94 12.71 -5.98
CA GLU A 113 -2.36 12.89 -7.38
C GLU A 113 -1.17 12.85 -8.35
N ALA A 114 -0.07 13.56 -8.04
CA ALA A 114 1.12 13.60 -8.87
C ALA A 114 1.77 12.21 -9.02
N ILE A 115 1.87 11.45 -7.92
CA ILE A 115 2.37 10.07 -7.95
C ILE A 115 1.43 9.19 -8.78
N GLY A 116 0.11 9.35 -8.62
CA GLY A 116 -0.90 8.59 -9.36
C GLY A 116 -0.78 8.81 -10.87
N LYS A 117 -0.61 10.08 -11.28
CA LYS A 117 -0.36 10.45 -12.67
C LYS A 117 0.94 9.85 -13.19
N PHE A 118 2.04 9.94 -12.45
CA PHE A 118 3.32 9.34 -12.84
C PHE A 118 3.21 7.83 -13.10
N VAL A 119 2.56 7.09 -12.19
CA VAL A 119 2.34 5.64 -12.35
C VAL A 119 1.44 5.36 -13.56
N ALA A 120 0.37 6.12 -13.74
CA ALA A 120 -0.55 5.95 -14.87
C ALA A 120 0.11 6.23 -16.22
N ASP A 121 0.93 7.28 -16.31
CA ASP A 121 1.65 7.65 -17.52
C ASP A 121 2.70 6.60 -17.87
N LEU A 122 3.44 6.07 -16.88
CA LEU A 122 4.34 4.93 -17.10
C LEU A 122 3.61 3.68 -17.57
N TYR A 123 2.48 3.35 -16.92
CA TYR A 123 1.67 2.20 -17.30
C TYR A 123 1.23 2.29 -18.77
N LYS A 124 0.71 3.46 -19.17
CA LYS A 124 0.26 3.76 -20.55
C LYS A 124 1.40 3.95 -21.56
N GLY A 125 2.65 4.07 -21.11
CA GLY A 125 3.80 4.33 -21.98
C GLY A 125 3.85 5.77 -22.51
N VAL A 126 3.19 6.71 -21.83
CA VAL A 126 3.25 8.15 -22.14
C VAL A 126 4.63 8.73 -21.80
N ILE A 127 5.28 8.18 -20.78
CA ILE A 127 6.63 8.53 -20.34
C ILE A 127 7.49 7.28 -20.13
N THR A 128 8.80 7.46 -20.07
CA THR A 128 9.75 6.44 -19.59
C THR A 128 10.40 6.92 -18.28
N ASN A 129 10.91 5.97 -17.50
CA ASN A 129 11.65 6.21 -16.24
C ASN A 129 13.07 5.59 -16.30
N LYS A 130 13.50 5.27 -17.53
CA LYS A 130 14.79 4.71 -17.93
C LYS A 130 15.11 5.19 -19.34
#